data_AF-A0AAV2Z6H8-F1
#
_entry.id   AF-A0AAV2Z6H8-F1
#
_cell.length_a   1.000
_cell.length_b   1.000
_cell.length_c   1.000
_cell.angle_alpha   90.00
_cell.angle_beta   90.00
_cell.angle_gamma   90.00
#
_symmetry.space_group_name_H-M   'P 1'
#
loop_
_entity.id
_entity.type
_entity.pdbx_description
1 polymer ?
#
loop_
_entity_poly.entity_id
_entity_poly.type
_entity_poly.pdbx_seq_one_letter_code
_entity_poly.pdbx_strand_id
1 'polypeptide(L)'
;MATNISKKRKFIADGVFYAELNELLQRELYGDGYSGVEVRVTPMRTEIIIRATRTQEVLGEKGQRIRALTSVVQKRFNFPDGAVELYAERVANRGLCSQAQAESLKYRLLGGLAVRRACYSVLRFVMEAGAKGCEVIVSGKLRAQRAKSMKFKEGYMVKTGNAGMEYVDTAVRHVLMRQGVLGVKVSIMLPHDPTGKQGPKRNLDDVVTILEPKEEVYRPYVEPTPAPAPVDPRACCGRCGRPPRVCYCAFLPSVEDGLKTTTTHVLVLQHPHETRRRQAISTVPVLSRVLTPTESLSVVTVPDDCKCGPGVDATLDRLLYAVPNEQFSAILILFPDATARPMSRTQLQATTASTTDVGVHQDSLEQRRVLLVVIDGTWTEAKKIVHWNRVHWKNLAQKHQAQQSESANAAVAVEYVCLAETDEVKLPSSSLYNDLRREPKEGCMSTLEAIAHALLVLEPEGTGTTLHTALLHALHGMVSVQEKLMQEGREKKLQMYGGVSKAEALTSKRGVPVKQRVEGESTESRSQDEGDSHAREYVIYETRVDFRQQEELVQVGSTLTCTYNEARDHCQQLNVGRKRGQRLAIMPLTSFTKRCRRSTDG
;
A
#
# COMPACT_ATOMS: atom_id res chain seq x y z
N MET A 1 -0.53 43.74 20.98
CA MET A 1 0.43 43.01 20.13
C MET A 1 -0.12 41.61 19.91
N ALA A 2 -0.31 41.18 18.67
CA ALA A 2 -0.73 39.80 18.41
C ALA A 2 0.40 38.87 18.88
N THR A 3 0.16 38.14 19.96
CA THR A 3 1.10 37.11 20.40
C THR A 3 1.17 36.08 19.29
N ASN A 4 2.38 35.83 18.79
CA ASN A 4 2.57 34.89 17.69
C ASN A 4 2.45 33.46 18.26
N ILE A 5 1.22 32.96 18.34
CA ILE A 5 0.90 31.63 18.89
C ILE A 5 1.11 30.59 17.79
N SER A 6 1.78 29.49 18.12
CA SER A 6 1.95 28.37 17.18
C SER A 6 0.60 27.77 16.79
N LYS A 7 0.48 27.25 15.57
CA LYS A 7 -0.77 26.64 15.09
C LYS A 7 -1.31 25.55 16.04
N LYS A 8 -0.42 24.71 16.59
CA LYS A 8 -0.79 23.68 17.57
C LYS A 8 -1.42 24.28 18.83
N ARG A 9 -0.78 25.30 19.41
CA ARG A 9 -1.29 25.99 20.60
C ARG A 9 -2.60 26.72 20.31
N LYS A 10 -2.77 27.25 19.10
CA LYS A 10 -4.03 27.87 18.67
C LYS A 10 -5.18 26.86 18.69
N PHE A 11 -5.03 25.70 18.03
CA PHE A 11 -6.08 24.66 18.04
C PHE A 11 -6.42 24.16 19.44
N ILE A 12 -5.42 24.00 20.31
CA ILE A 12 -5.64 23.61 21.70
C ILE A 12 -6.42 24.72 22.44
N ALA A 13 -6.02 25.99 22.28
CA ALA A 13 -6.71 27.11 22.91
C ALA A 13 -8.17 27.23 22.43
N ASP A 14 -8.42 27.08 21.12
CA ASP A 14 -9.76 27.09 20.55
C ASP A 14 -10.62 25.91 21.06
N GLY A 15 -10.01 24.73 21.22
CA GLY A 15 -10.67 23.56 21.80
C GLY A 15 -11.01 23.72 23.29
N VAL A 16 -10.08 24.29 24.08
CA VAL A 16 -10.31 24.62 25.49
C VAL A 16 -11.41 25.67 25.62
N PHE A 17 -11.40 26.69 24.78
CA PHE A 17 -12.43 27.71 24.71
C PHE A 17 -13.81 27.08 24.44
N TYR A 18 -13.93 26.21 23.43
CA TYR A 18 -15.18 25.51 23.12
C TYR A 18 -15.66 24.63 24.29
N ALA A 19 -14.75 23.87 24.92
CA ALA A 19 -15.08 23.00 26.03
C ALA A 19 -15.60 23.79 27.24
N GLU A 20 -14.93 24.88 27.60
CA GLU A 20 -15.33 25.75 28.71
C GLU A 20 -16.65 26.48 28.44
N LEU A 21 -16.84 26.97 27.21
CA LEU A 21 -18.08 27.61 26.78
C LEU A 21 -19.26 26.62 26.82
N ASN A 22 -19.08 25.41 26.30
CA ASN A 22 -20.11 24.38 26.31
C ASN A 22 -20.49 23.99 27.73
N GLU A 23 -19.53 23.83 28.65
CA GLU A 23 -19.81 23.51 30.05
C GLU A 23 -20.52 24.66 30.79
N LEU A 24 -20.10 25.91 30.54
CA LEU A 24 -20.76 27.11 31.09
C LEU A 24 -22.23 27.17 30.66
N LEU A 25 -22.49 27.06 29.36
CA LEU A 25 -23.85 27.14 28.81
C LEU A 25 -24.70 25.95 29.23
N GLN A 26 -24.13 24.75 29.33
CA GLN A 26 -24.83 23.57 29.80
C GLN A 26 -25.31 23.70 31.26
N ARG A 27 -24.53 24.37 32.12
CA ARG A 27 -24.92 24.63 33.51
C ARG A 27 -25.99 25.71 33.62
N GLU A 28 -25.83 26.80 32.88
CA GLU A 28 -26.73 27.96 32.95
C GLU A 28 -28.08 27.72 32.25
N LEU A 29 -28.06 27.03 31.11
CA LEU A 29 -29.24 26.76 30.27
C LEU A 29 -29.81 25.35 30.49
N TYR A 30 -29.50 24.70 31.62
CA TYR A 30 -30.00 23.36 31.93
C TYR A 30 -31.54 23.32 31.89
N GLY A 31 -32.18 24.41 32.32
CA GLY A 31 -33.63 24.56 32.37
C GLY A 31 -34.30 25.01 31.10
N ASP A 32 -33.58 25.34 30.05
CA ASP A 32 -34.14 25.81 28.77
C ASP A 32 -34.06 24.71 27.68
N GLY A 33 -33.51 23.55 28.04
CA GLY A 33 -33.30 22.41 27.15
C GLY A 33 -32.20 22.67 26.14
N TYR A 34 -31.00 22.97 26.65
CA TYR A 34 -29.75 23.08 25.90
C TYR A 34 -29.39 21.77 25.17
N SER A 35 -28.95 21.90 23.92
CA SER A 35 -28.51 20.77 23.08
C SER A 35 -27.04 20.84 22.68
N GLY A 36 -26.48 22.04 22.58
CA GLY A 36 -25.11 22.26 22.13
C GLY A 36 -24.86 23.69 21.67
N VAL A 37 -23.61 23.97 21.34
CA VAL A 37 -23.16 25.28 20.88
C VAL A 37 -22.33 25.11 19.61
N GLU A 38 -22.43 26.06 18.69
CA GLU A 38 -21.58 26.16 17.49
C GLU A 38 -20.90 27.52 17.51
N VAL A 39 -19.58 27.53 17.32
CA VAL A 39 -18.79 28.76 17.29
C VAL A 39 -18.31 28.99 15.87
N ARG A 40 -18.66 30.13 15.29
CA ARG A 40 -18.18 30.57 13.97
C ARG A 40 -17.33 31.81 14.16
N VAL A 41 -16.05 31.70 13.83
CA VAL A 41 -15.09 32.79 13.98
C VAL A 41 -14.94 33.50 12.65
N THR A 42 -15.48 34.71 12.54
CA THR A 42 -15.28 35.62 11.41
C THR A 42 -14.16 36.61 11.77
N PRO A 43 -13.35 37.12 10.83
CA PRO A 43 -12.25 38.04 11.16
C PRO A 43 -12.66 39.30 11.93
N MET A 44 -13.93 39.73 11.81
CA MET A 44 -14.45 40.90 12.52
C MET A 44 -15.22 40.56 13.80
N ARG A 45 -15.86 39.39 13.87
CA ARG A 45 -16.76 38.99 14.97
C ARG A 45 -16.77 37.48 15.18
N THR A 46 -16.95 37.06 16.42
CA THR A 46 -17.19 35.66 16.77
C THR A 46 -18.67 35.47 17.01
N GLU A 47 -19.31 34.67 16.17
CA GLU A 47 -20.71 34.31 16.28
C GLU A 47 -20.84 33.00 17.06
N ILE A 48 -21.60 33.02 18.16
CA ILE A 48 -21.86 31.85 19.00
C ILE A 48 -23.34 31.49 18.86
N ILE A 49 -23.61 30.36 18.23
CA ILE A 49 -24.96 29.86 17.98
C ILE A 49 -25.31 28.82 19.05
N ILE A 50 -26.20 29.18 19.96
CA ILE A 50 -26.74 28.30 20.99
C ILE A 50 -27.90 27.51 20.40
N ARG A 51 -27.77 26.17 20.40
CA ARG A 51 -28.84 25.26 19.98
C ARG A 51 -29.64 24.85 21.20
N ALA A 52 -30.91 25.26 21.26
CA ALA A 52 -31.81 24.97 22.37
C ALA A 52 -33.19 24.55 21.88
N THR A 53 -33.93 23.85 22.75
CA THR A 53 -35.33 23.47 22.47
C THR A 53 -36.31 24.62 22.72
N ARG A 54 -36.08 25.43 23.76
CA ARG A 54 -36.90 26.59 24.13
C ARG A 54 -36.11 27.88 23.96
N THR A 55 -36.03 28.38 22.73
CA THR A 55 -35.24 29.58 22.39
C THR A 55 -35.73 30.86 23.07
N GLN A 56 -37.04 30.97 23.35
CA GLN A 56 -37.62 32.14 24.01
C GLN A 56 -37.11 32.30 25.46
N GLU A 57 -36.98 31.19 26.20
CA GLU A 57 -36.47 31.21 27.57
C GLU A 57 -34.97 31.54 27.61
N VAL A 58 -34.21 31.14 26.57
CA VAL A 58 -32.79 31.51 26.41
C VAL A 58 -32.62 33.00 26.11
N LEU A 59 -33.50 33.59 25.28
CA LEU A 59 -33.50 35.03 25.02
C LEU A 59 -33.85 35.83 26.29
N GLY A 60 -34.84 35.35 27.05
CA GLY A 60 -35.40 36.02 28.21
C GLY A 60 -36.25 37.24 27.85
N GLU A 61 -36.75 37.96 28.85
CA GLU A 61 -37.59 39.14 28.66
C GLU A 61 -36.85 40.23 27.88
N LYS A 62 -37.40 40.63 26.73
CA LYS A 62 -36.79 41.64 25.82
C LYS A 62 -35.32 41.37 25.46
N GLY A 63 -34.88 40.11 25.49
CA GLY A 63 -33.48 39.74 25.22
C GLY A 63 -32.50 40.07 26.35
N GLN A 64 -32.98 40.33 27.57
CA GLN A 64 -32.13 40.66 28.70
C GLN A 64 -31.15 39.53 29.05
N ARG A 65 -31.61 38.27 29.01
CA ARG A 65 -30.79 37.11 29.38
C ARG A 65 -29.67 36.86 28.38
N ILE A 66 -29.94 36.94 27.08
CA ILE A 66 -28.90 36.77 26.06
C ILE A 66 -27.85 37.91 26.09
N ARG A 67 -28.25 39.14 26.41
CA ARG A 67 -27.30 40.26 26.62
C ARG A 67 -26.42 40.04 27.86
N ALA A 68 -27.00 39.51 28.94
CA ALA A 68 -26.26 39.14 30.14
C ALA A 68 -25.25 38.02 29.85
N LEU A 69 -25.66 36.97 29.13
CA LEU A 69 -24.77 35.90 28.69
C LEU A 69 -23.65 36.43 27.78
N THR A 70 -23.96 37.35 26.88
CA THR A 70 -22.96 38.01 26.02
C THR A 70 -21.92 38.73 26.88
N SER A 71 -22.36 39.50 27.87
CA SER A 71 -21.47 40.21 28.79
C SER A 71 -20.59 39.26 29.61
N VAL A 72 -21.14 38.12 30.06
CA VAL A 72 -20.39 37.10 30.80
C VAL A 72 -19.33 36.44 29.92
N VAL A 73 -19.70 35.99 28.72
CA VAL A 73 -18.76 35.37 27.77
C VAL A 73 -17.66 36.37 27.39
N GLN A 74 -18.04 37.60 27.11
CA GLN A 74 -17.09 38.63 26.70
C GLN A 74 -16.07 38.95 27.80
N LYS A 75 -16.52 39.12 29.05
CA LYS A 75 -15.64 39.37 30.20
C LYS A 75 -14.80 38.16 30.59
N ARG A 76 -15.36 36.95 30.52
CA ARG A 76 -14.67 35.72 30.93
C ARG A 76 -13.51 35.38 29.98
N PHE A 77 -13.71 35.56 28.68
CA PHE A 77 -12.73 35.23 27.65
C PHE A 77 -11.95 36.46 27.15
N ASN A 78 -12.12 37.62 27.79
CA ASN A 78 -11.45 38.88 27.47
C ASN A 78 -11.57 39.30 25.99
N PHE A 79 -12.77 39.16 25.42
CA PHE A 79 -13.05 39.68 24.08
C PHE A 79 -13.24 41.21 24.10
N PRO A 80 -12.84 41.93 23.04
CA PRO A 80 -13.14 43.34 22.91
C PRO A 80 -14.66 43.59 22.83
N ASP A 81 -15.08 44.78 23.27
CA ASP A 81 -16.50 45.19 23.24
C ASP A 81 -17.07 45.08 21.82
N GLY A 82 -18.18 44.36 21.69
CA GLY A 82 -18.87 44.14 20.40
C GLY A 82 -18.22 43.10 19.48
N ALA A 83 -17.17 42.40 19.93
CA ALA A 83 -16.53 41.35 19.12
C ALA A 83 -17.27 39.99 19.15
N VAL A 84 -18.16 39.77 20.11
CA VAL A 84 -18.92 38.52 20.28
C VAL A 84 -20.40 38.78 20.14
N GLU A 85 -21.08 37.97 19.33
CA GLU A 85 -22.53 37.99 19.18
C GLU A 85 -23.10 36.58 19.42
N LEU A 86 -24.15 36.50 20.24
CA LEU A 86 -24.84 35.24 20.54
C LEU A 86 -26.17 35.17 19.80
N TYR A 87 -26.41 34.02 19.16
CA TYR A 87 -27.64 33.67 18.48
C TYR A 87 -28.28 32.45 19.14
N ALA A 88 -29.61 32.42 19.23
CA ALA A 88 -30.34 31.26 19.72
C ALA A 88 -31.08 30.60 18.56
N GLU A 89 -30.69 29.37 18.22
CA GLU A 89 -31.31 28.56 17.18
C GLU A 89 -32.12 27.42 17.79
N ARG A 90 -33.30 27.15 17.21
CA ARG A 90 -34.15 26.06 17.65
C ARG A 90 -33.68 24.75 17.04
N VAL A 91 -33.47 23.74 17.88
CA VAL A 91 -33.19 22.37 17.42
C VAL A 91 -34.39 21.84 16.63
N ALA A 92 -34.16 21.36 15.40
CA ALA A 92 -35.20 20.83 14.53
C ALA A 92 -36.02 19.70 15.19
N ASN A 93 -35.33 18.63 15.61
CA ASN A 93 -35.95 17.48 16.26
C ASN A 93 -35.43 17.30 17.69
N ARG A 94 -36.19 17.80 18.67
CA ARG A 94 -35.81 17.66 20.10
C ARG A 94 -35.75 16.21 20.58
N GLY A 95 -36.48 15.30 19.95
CA GLY A 95 -36.52 13.88 20.32
C GLY A 95 -35.24 13.12 19.99
N LEU A 96 -34.50 13.56 18.96
CA LEU A 96 -33.26 12.90 18.52
C LEU A 96 -32.00 13.39 19.26
N CYS A 97 -32.12 14.47 20.05
CA CYS A 97 -31.00 15.01 20.83
C CYS A 97 -30.87 14.31 22.19
N SER A 98 -29.75 13.63 22.44
CA SER A 98 -29.52 12.89 23.69
C SER A 98 -29.43 13.82 24.91
N GLN A 99 -28.82 15.00 24.76
CA GLN A 99 -28.63 15.96 25.86
C GLN A 99 -29.96 16.54 26.35
N ALA A 100 -30.83 16.96 25.44
CA ALA A 100 -32.14 17.49 25.76
C ALA A 100 -33.02 16.42 26.44
N GLN A 101 -32.94 15.17 25.99
CA GLN A 101 -33.68 14.05 26.61
C GLN A 101 -33.12 13.67 28.00
N ALA A 102 -31.80 13.76 28.19
CA ALA A 102 -31.18 13.51 29.49
C ALA A 102 -31.58 14.57 30.53
N GLU A 103 -31.63 15.86 30.16
CA GLU A 103 -32.14 16.92 31.04
C GLU A 103 -33.65 16.75 31.30
N SER A 104 -34.46 16.44 30.27
CA SER A 104 -35.89 16.13 30.43
C SER A 104 -36.12 15.00 31.43
N LEU A 105 -35.31 13.93 31.37
CA LEU A 105 -35.37 12.82 32.31
C LEU A 105 -34.99 13.25 33.73
N LYS A 106 -33.94 14.05 33.89
CA LYS A 106 -33.53 14.64 35.17
C LYS A 106 -34.64 15.47 35.80
N TYR A 107 -35.31 16.34 35.03
CA TYR A 107 -36.43 17.13 35.54
C TYR A 107 -37.63 16.28 35.96
N ARG A 108 -37.98 15.24 35.20
CA ARG A 108 -39.07 14.32 35.56
C ARG A 108 -38.76 13.60 36.87
N LEU A 109 -37.51 13.18 37.08
CA LEU A 109 -37.07 12.53 38.31
C LEU A 109 -37.09 13.49 39.51
N LEU A 110 -36.63 14.74 39.34
CA LEU A 110 -36.71 15.78 40.36
C LEU A 110 -38.15 16.16 40.68
N GLY A 111 -39.04 16.14 39.69
CA GLY A 111 -40.48 16.33 39.83
C GLY A 111 -41.21 15.17 40.54
N GLY A 112 -40.48 14.16 41.03
CA GLY A 112 -41.04 13.06 41.82
C GLY A 112 -41.70 11.95 41.00
N LEU A 113 -41.55 11.94 39.67
CA LEU A 113 -42.07 10.82 38.87
C LEU A 113 -41.26 9.55 39.16
N ALA A 114 -41.98 8.43 39.24
CA ALA A 114 -41.35 7.12 39.41
C ALA A 114 -40.38 6.82 38.26
N VAL A 115 -39.18 6.30 38.59
CA VAL A 115 -38.06 6.09 37.66
C VAL A 115 -38.47 5.30 36.41
N ARG A 116 -39.20 4.19 36.58
CA ARG A 116 -39.68 3.38 35.43
C ARG A 116 -40.60 4.19 34.51
N ARG A 117 -41.55 4.94 35.08
CA ARG A 117 -42.50 5.75 34.30
C ARG A 117 -41.78 6.89 33.57
N ALA A 118 -40.81 7.54 34.23
CA ALA A 118 -40.01 8.60 33.63
C ALA A 118 -39.16 8.07 32.46
N CYS A 119 -38.50 6.91 32.62
CA CYS A 119 -37.68 6.31 31.57
C CYS A 119 -38.50 5.86 30.36
N TYR A 120 -39.62 5.14 30.57
CA TYR A 120 -40.48 4.72 29.46
C TYR A 120 -41.12 5.90 28.72
N SER A 121 -41.44 6.99 29.43
CA SER A 121 -41.93 8.22 28.81
C SER A 121 -40.92 8.83 27.83
N VAL A 122 -39.65 8.93 28.25
CA VAL A 122 -38.58 9.46 27.39
C VAL A 122 -38.26 8.50 26.24
N LEU A 123 -38.16 7.21 26.54
CA LEU A 123 -37.83 6.19 25.55
C LEU A 123 -38.90 6.10 24.45
N ARG A 124 -40.19 6.12 24.82
CA ARG A 124 -41.29 6.19 23.84
C ARG A 124 -41.26 7.48 23.03
N PHE A 125 -41.00 8.62 23.67
CA PHE A 125 -40.90 9.91 22.98
C PHE A 125 -39.76 9.95 21.94
N VAL A 126 -38.63 9.29 22.23
CA VAL A 126 -37.49 9.18 21.31
C VAL A 126 -37.81 8.27 20.12
N MET A 127 -38.45 7.12 20.37
CA MET A 127 -38.88 6.20 19.31
C MET A 127 -39.96 6.84 18.40
N GLU A 128 -40.94 7.55 18.98
CA GLU A 128 -41.95 8.32 18.23
C GLU A 128 -41.35 9.45 17.38
N ALA A 129 -40.19 9.99 17.78
CA ALA A 129 -39.46 11.00 17.01
C ALA A 129 -38.66 10.40 15.82
N GLY A 130 -38.70 9.09 15.62
CA GLY A 130 -38.06 8.42 14.48
C GLY A 130 -36.63 7.93 14.72
N ALA A 131 -36.21 7.77 15.98
CA ALA A 131 -34.93 7.13 16.28
C ALA A 131 -34.93 5.64 15.89
N LYS A 132 -33.78 5.11 15.43
CA LYS A 132 -33.64 3.68 15.11
C LYS A 132 -33.59 2.80 16.38
N GLY A 133 -33.13 3.39 17.48
CA GLY A 133 -33.19 2.79 18.80
C GLY A 133 -32.75 3.74 19.91
N CYS A 134 -33.08 3.39 21.14
CA CYS A 134 -32.78 4.16 22.34
C CYS A 134 -32.43 3.25 23.52
N GLU A 135 -31.39 3.62 24.27
CA GLU A 135 -31.01 3.00 25.52
C GLU A 135 -30.93 4.06 26.63
N VAL A 136 -31.74 3.89 27.67
CA VAL A 136 -31.75 4.74 28.87
C VAL A 136 -31.27 3.93 30.06
N ILE A 137 -30.22 4.38 30.73
CA ILE A 137 -29.65 3.75 31.92
C ILE A 137 -29.76 4.72 33.09
N VAL A 138 -30.36 4.26 34.19
CA VAL A 138 -30.39 4.99 35.46
C VAL A 138 -29.67 4.19 36.52
N SER A 139 -28.59 4.74 37.07
CA SER A 139 -27.73 4.09 38.05
C SER A 139 -27.62 4.90 39.33
N GLY A 140 -27.73 4.24 40.49
CA GLY A 140 -27.50 4.86 41.79
C GLY A 140 -28.40 4.28 42.88
N LYS A 141 -28.57 5.01 43.99
CA LYS A 141 -29.45 4.61 45.10
C LYS A 141 -30.91 4.92 44.76
N LEU A 142 -31.65 3.90 44.33
CA LEU A 142 -33.04 4.06 43.89
C LEU A 142 -34.05 3.97 45.05
N ARG A 143 -34.31 2.75 45.54
CA ARG A 143 -35.21 2.50 46.70
C ARG A 143 -34.49 1.96 47.93
N ALA A 144 -33.33 1.34 47.74
CA ALA A 144 -32.57 0.66 48.80
C ALA A 144 -31.20 1.32 48.98
N GLN A 145 -30.56 1.07 50.12
CA GLN A 145 -29.22 1.60 50.43
C GLN A 145 -28.15 1.13 49.42
N ARG A 146 -28.30 -0.08 48.86
CA ARG A 146 -27.43 -0.61 47.81
C ARG A 146 -27.76 0.01 46.46
N ALA A 147 -26.73 0.50 45.76
CA ALA A 147 -26.87 1.03 44.41
C ALA A 147 -27.35 -0.04 43.42
N LYS A 148 -28.23 0.36 42.49
CA LYS A 148 -28.76 -0.48 41.40
C LYS A 148 -28.64 0.28 40.08
N SER A 149 -28.50 -0.47 38.98
CA SER A 149 -28.53 0.07 37.62
C SER A 149 -29.70 -0.55 36.88
N MET A 150 -30.63 0.29 36.43
CA MET A 150 -31.76 -0.11 35.59
C MET A 150 -31.49 0.32 34.16
N LYS A 151 -31.65 -0.61 33.22
CA LYS A 151 -31.46 -0.37 31.79
C LYS A 151 -32.79 -0.56 31.09
N PHE A 152 -33.17 0.41 30.26
CA PHE A 152 -34.37 0.40 29.43
C PHE A 152 -33.90 0.53 27.98
N LYS A 153 -34.30 -0.40 27.11
CA LYS A 153 -33.85 -0.46 25.73
C LYS A 153 -35.03 -0.70 24.80
N GLU A 154 -35.03 -0.05 23.66
CA GLU A 154 -35.97 -0.28 22.57
C GLU A 154 -35.28 0.00 21.22
N GLY A 155 -35.64 -0.74 20.18
CA GLY A 155 -35.05 -0.62 18.85
C GLY A 155 -33.64 -1.20 18.71
N TYR A 156 -32.93 -0.77 17.67
CA TYR A 156 -31.59 -1.24 17.30
C TYR A 156 -30.51 -0.27 17.79
N MET A 157 -29.40 -0.79 18.32
CA MET A 157 -28.32 0.02 18.91
C MET A 157 -26.96 -0.61 18.61
N VAL A 158 -26.10 0.12 17.89
CA VAL A 158 -24.70 -0.26 17.63
C VAL A 158 -23.82 0.16 18.80
N LYS A 159 -22.84 -0.67 19.18
CA LYS A 159 -21.94 -0.39 20.31
C LYS A 159 -20.46 -0.34 19.96
N THR A 160 -20.08 -0.87 18.79
CA THR A 160 -18.69 -1.09 18.39
C THR A 160 -18.40 -0.42 17.05
N GLY A 161 -17.13 -0.13 16.78
CA GLY A 161 -16.68 0.43 15.51
C GLY A 161 -16.96 1.93 15.34
N ASN A 162 -16.60 2.46 14.17
CA ASN A 162 -16.81 3.88 13.82
C ASN A 162 -18.31 4.25 13.75
N ALA A 163 -19.15 3.31 13.32
CA ALA A 163 -20.59 3.48 13.32
C ALA A 163 -21.14 3.86 14.71
N GLY A 164 -20.58 3.33 15.80
CA GLY A 164 -20.96 3.71 17.15
C GLY A 164 -20.64 5.17 17.51
N MET A 165 -19.61 5.77 16.89
CA MET A 165 -19.25 7.17 17.12
C MET A 165 -20.08 8.13 16.25
N GLU A 166 -20.43 7.73 15.03
CA GLU A 166 -21.18 8.58 14.10
C GLU A 166 -22.70 8.50 14.29
N TYR A 167 -23.25 7.32 14.55
CA TYR A 167 -24.70 7.10 14.63
C TYR A 167 -25.30 7.26 16.02
N VAL A 168 -24.50 7.09 17.08
CA VAL A 168 -25.01 7.06 18.44
C VAL A 168 -24.65 8.35 19.16
N ASP A 169 -25.67 9.15 19.45
CA ASP A 169 -25.54 10.31 20.32
C ASP A 169 -25.73 9.87 21.78
N THR A 170 -24.82 10.28 22.67
CA THR A 170 -24.85 9.88 24.08
C THR A 170 -24.69 11.06 25.03
N ALA A 171 -25.51 11.10 26.07
CA ALA A 171 -25.45 12.09 27.12
C ALA A 171 -25.50 11.45 28.49
N VAL A 172 -24.69 11.96 29.42
CA VAL A 172 -24.68 11.58 30.83
C VAL A 172 -25.03 12.81 31.67
N ARG A 173 -25.93 12.64 32.64
CA ARG A 173 -26.35 13.69 33.57
C ARG A 173 -26.45 13.14 34.99
N HIS A 174 -26.20 14.02 35.94
CA HIS A 174 -26.31 13.73 37.37
C HIS A 174 -27.57 14.37 37.94
N VAL A 175 -28.32 13.60 38.72
CA VAL A 175 -29.56 14.03 39.37
C VAL A 175 -29.36 13.99 40.87
N LEU A 176 -29.47 15.16 41.51
CA LEU A 176 -29.32 15.31 42.95
C LEU A 176 -30.64 14.95 43.63
N MET A 177 -30.72 13.77 44.23
CA MET A 177 -31.86 13.33 45.03
C MET A 177 -31.53 13.45 46.52
N ARG A 178 -32.55 13.48 47.39
CA ARG A 178 -32.35 13.56 48.85
C ARG A 178 -31.47 12.42 49.42
N GLN A 179 -31.51 11.23 48.83
CA GLN A 179 -30.73 10.06 49.28
C GLN A 179 -29.30 10.01 48.70
N GLY A 180 -28.95 10.91 47.78
CA GLY A 180 -27.69 10.93 47.05
C GLY A 180 -27.86 11.22 45.56
N VAL A 181 -26.82 10.96 44.78
CA VAL A 181 -26.80 11.27 43.35
C VAL A 181 -27.21 10.05 42.51
N LEU A 182 -28.12 10.25 41.56
CA LEU A 182 -28.41 9.29 40.50
C LEU A 182 -27.68 9.71 39.21
N GLY A 183 -27.08 8.75 38.53
CA GLY A 183 -26.56 8.91 37.18
C GLY A 183 -27.61 8.50 36.15
N VAL A 184 -27.84 9.37 35.17
CA VAL A 184 -28.71 9.13 34.01
C VAL A 184 -27.82 9.13 32.77
N LYS A 185 -27.89 8.05 31.98
CA LYS A 185 -27.23 7.96 30.68
C LYS A 185 -28.29 7.67 29.62
N VAL A 186 -28.37 8.52 28.61
CA VAL A 186 -29.26 8.36 27.45
C VAL A 186 -28.38 8.17 26.21
N SER A 187 -28.65 7.11 25.45
CA SER A 187 -28.00 6.80 24.19
C SER A 187 -29.07 6.66 23.12
N ILE A 188 -28.96 7.43 22.04
CA ILE A 188 -29.94 7.46 20.95
C ILE A 188 -29.21 7.10 19.66
N MET A 189 -29.71 6.07 18.96
CA MET A 189 -29.24 5.74 17.62
C MET A 189 -30.04 6.53 16.60
N LEU A 190 -29.36 7.44 15.91
CA LEU A 190 -29.95 8.30 14.89
C LEU A 190 -30.36 7.48 13.65
N PRO A 191 -31.43 7.87 12.94
CA PRO A 191 -31.76 7.28 11.65
C PRO A 191 -30.76 7.71 10.58
N HIS A 192 -30.59 6.90 9.54
CA HIS A 192 -29.84 7.31 8.34
C HIS A 192 -30.68 8.30 7.53
N ASP A 193 -30.09 9.43 7.17
CA ASP A 193 -30.75 10.48 6.39
C ASP A 193 -29.81 10.99 5.30
N PRO A 194 -30.12 10.82 4.00
CA PRO A 194 -29.25 11.27 2.91
C PRO A 194 -29.10 12.80 2.89
N THR A 195 -30.05 13.55 3.44
CA THR A 195 -29.95 15.01 3.53
C THR A 195 -29.01 15.48 4.64
N GLY A 196 -28.76 14.61 5.64
CA GLY A 196 -27.89 14.90 6.78
C GLY A 196 -28.49 15.85 7.82
N LYS A 197 -29.82 16.02 7.85
CA LYS A 197 -30.48 16.93 8.80
C LYS A 197 -30.77 16.24 10.12
N GLN A 198 -31.24 15.00 10.08
CA GLN A 198 -31.67 14.26 11.27
C GLN A 198 -30.65 13.22 11.76
N GLY A 199 -29.72 12.82 10.89
CA GLY A 199 -28.68 11.85 11.21
C GLY A 199 -27.58 11.80 10.15
N PRO A 200 -26.67 10.82 10.23
CA PRO A 200 -25.52 10.73 9.33
C PRO A 200 -25.90 10.48 7.86
N LYS A 201 -25.19 11.18 6.95
CA LYS A 201 -25.33 11.04 5.49
C LYS A 201 -24.77 9.74 4.93
N ARG A 202 -23.78 9.15 5.62
CA ARG A 202 -23.19 7.87 5.21
C ARG A 202 -24.04 6.76 5.78
N ASN A 203 -24.47 5.81 4.96
CA ASN A 203 -25.18 4.63 5.46
C ASN A 203 -24.23 3.74 6.27
N LEU A 204 -24.77 2.79 7.03
CA LEU A 204 -23.95 1.81 7.72
C LEU A 204 -23.19 0.93 6.72
N ASP A 205 -21.95 0.57 7.04
CA ASP A 205 -21.04 -0.14 6.13
C ASP A 205 -21.55 -1.54 5.72
N ASP A 206 -22.40 -2.15 6.53
CA ASP A 206 -23.03 -3.46 6.31
C ASP A 206 -24.35 -3.39 5.52
N VAL A 207 -24.93 -2.20 5.34
CA VAL A 207 -26.21 -2.02 4.65
C VAL A 207 -25.99 -1.77 3.16
N VAL A 208 -26.10 -2.85 2.37
CA VAL A 208 -26.06 -2.78 0.90
C VAL A 208 -27.45 -2.49 0.35
N THR A 209 -27.62 -1.37 -0.36
CA THR A 209 -28.88 -1.06 -1.06
C THR A 209 -28.83 -1.67 -2.46
N ILE A 210 -29.60 -2.73 -2.67
CA ILE A 210 -29.77 -3.36 -3.98
C ILE A 210 -30.86 -2.58 -4.71
N LEU A 211 -30.49 -1.87 -5.78
CA LEU A 211 -31.45 -1.16 -6.62
C LEU A 211 -32.20 -2.17 -7.48
N GLU A 212 -33.52 -2.04 -7.54
CA GLU A 212 -34.32 -2.81 -8.49
C GLU A 212 -33.86 -2.50 -9.92
N PRO A 213 -33.74 -3.52 -10.78
CA PRO A 213 -33.40 -3.29 -12.17
C PRO A 213 -34.46 -2.38 -12.77
N LYS A 214 -34.03 -1.38 -13.54
CA LYS A 214 -34.97 -0.53 -14.28
C LYS A 214 -35.77 -1.44 -15.21
N GLU A 215 -37.09 -1.25 -15.25
CA GLU A 215 -37.91 -1.88 -16.28
C GLU A 215 -37.39 -1.45 -17.65
N GLU A 216 -36.76 -2.40 -18.34
CA GLU A 216 -36.43 -2.21 -19.74
C GLU A 216 -37.76 -2.17 -20.49
N VAL A 217 -38.20 -0.97 -20.85
CA VAL A 217 -39.24 -0.82 -21.88
C VAL A 217 -38.71 -1.64 -23.06
N TYR A 218 -39.42 -2.71 -23.40
CA TYR A 218 -39.14 -3.50 -24.59
C TYR A 218 -39.24 -2.55 -25.78
N ARG A 219 -38.11 -1.94 -26.13
CA ARG A 219 -37.97 -1.22 -27.38
C ARG A 219 -37.91 -2.34 -28.41
N PRO A 220 -38.90 -2.46 -29.31
CA PRO A 220 -38.77 -3.38 -30.42
C PRO A 220 -37.41 -3.12 -31.05
N TYR A 221 -36.66 -4.20 -31.24
CA TYR A 221 -35.32 -4.17 -31.79
C TYR A 221 -35.41 -3.47 -33.15
N VAL A 222 -35.08 -2.18 -33.23
CA VAL A 222 -34.75 -1.57 -34.51
C VAL A 222 -33.42 -2.20 -34.85
N GLU A 223 -33.38 -3.02 -35.90
CA GLU A 223 -32.14 -3.60 -36.39
C GLU A 223 -31.09 -2.49 -36.40
N PRO A 224 -30.00 -2.62 -35.61
CA PRO A 224 -28.93 -1.65 -35.69
C PRO A 224 -28.47 -1.66 -37.14
N THR A 225 -28.47 -0.48 -37.78
CA THR A 225 -27.78 -0.30 -39.07
C THR A 225 -26.45 -1.03 -38.97
N PRO A 226 -26.12 -1.90 -39.94
CA PRO A 226 -25.02 -2.84 -39.81
C PRO A 226 -23.78 -2.09 -39.36
N ALA A 227 -23.25 -2.51 -38.20
CA ALA A 227 -22.00 -2.00 -37.69
C ALA A 227 -20.96 -2.09 -38.82
N PRO A 228 -20.09 -1.07 -38.99
CA PRO A 228 -18.99 -1.18 -39.94
C PRO A 228 -18.23 -2.47 -39.64
N ALA A 229 -17.87 -3.18 -40.72
CA ALA A 229 -17.25 -4.49 -40.69
C ALA A 229 -16.12 -4.57 -39.63
N PRO A 230 -15.90 -5.75 -39.01
CA PRO A 230 -14.81 -5.93 -38.06
C PRO A 230 -13.51 -5.46 -38.71
N VAL A 231 -12.86 -4.51 -38.06
CA VAL A 231 -11.55 -4.00 -38.49
C VAL A 231 -10.61 -5.19 -38.52
N ASP A 232 -10.03 -5.47 -39.69
CA ASP A 232 -9.11 -6.60 -39.88
C ASP A 232 -8.09 -6.67 -38.73
N PRO A 233 -7.80 -7.88 -38.19
CA PRO A 233 -6.78 -8.02 -37.16
C PRO A 233 -5.48 -7.41 -37.68
N ARG A 234 -4.88 -6.52 -36.87
CA ARG A 234 -3.64 -5.82 -37.22
C ARG A 234 -2.64 -6.83 -37.75
N ALA A 235 -2.11 -6.60 -38.95
CA ALA A 235 -1.06 -7.44 -39.51
C ALA A 235 0.08 -7.59 -38.50
N CYS A 236 0.45 -8.84 -38.20
CA CYS A 236 1.55 -9.19 -37.31
C CYS A 236 2.64 -9.89 -38.12
N CYS A 237 3.89 -9.72 -37.71
CA CYS A 237 5.02 -10.44 -38.27
C CYS A 237 4.90 -11.93 -37.94
N GLY A 238 4.96 -12.80 -38.95
CA GLY A 238 4.92 -14.25 -38.77
C GLY A 238 6.07 -14.81 -37.91
N ARG A 239 7.19 -14.07 -37.79
CA ARG A 239 8.38 -14.50 -37.06
C ARG A 239 8.41 -14.07 -35.58
N CYS A 240 7.94 -12.90 -35.20
CA CYS A 240 7.91 -12.50 -33.77
C CYS A 240 6.50 -12.35 -33.18
N GLY A 241 5.45 -12.45 -34.00
CA GLY A 241 4.06 -12.25 -33.59
C GLY A 241 3.72 -10.80 -33.25
N ARG A 242 4.61 -9.85 -33.56
CA ARG A 242 4.43 -8.41 -33.27
C ARG A 242 4.01 -7.61 -34.50
N PRO A 243 3.24 -6.52 -34.34
CA PRO A 243 2.95 -5.60 -35.44
C PRO A 243 4.23 -5.06 -36.11
N PRO A 244 4.21 -4.74 -37.42
CA PRO A 244 5.38 -4.23 -38.15
C PRO A 244 6.10 -3.07 -37.48
N ARG A 245 5.34 -2.16 -36.84
CA ARG A 245 5.89 -0.98 -36.15
C ARG A 245 6.78 -1.30 -34.94
N VAL A 246 6.61 -2.48 -34.33
CA VAL A 246 7.33 -2.88 -33.09
C VAL A 246 8.06 -4.21 -33.27
N CYS A 247 8.28 -4.60 -34.53
CA CYS A 247 8.99 -5.80 -34.93
C CYS A 247 10.51 -5.61 -34.71
N TYR A 248 11.16 -6.59 -34.08
CA TYR A 248 12.62 -6.62 -33.88
C TYR A 248 13.30 -7.76 -34.66
N CYS A 249 12.60 -8.39 -35.61
CA CYS A 249 13.14 -9.54 -36.36
C CYS A 249 14.40 -9.24 -37.17
N ALA A 250 14.66 -7.97 -37.51
CA ALA A 250 15.90 -7.54 -38.15
C ALA A 250 17.14 -7.78 -37.25
N PHE A 251 16.96 -7.88 -35.94
CA PHE A 251 18.03 -8.10 -34.97
C PHE A 251 18.12 -9.56 -34.50
N LEU A 252 17.19 -10.41 -34.93
CA LEU A 252 17.25 -11.86 -34.66
C LEU A 252 18.21 -12.52 -35.66
N PRO A 253 18.91 -13.60 -35.26
CA PRO A 253 19.78 -14.35 -36.17
C PRO A 253 18.98 -14.82 -37.40
N SER A 254 19.61 -14.96 -38.57
CA SER A 254 18.90 -15.36 -39.81
C SER A 254 18.49 -16.84 -39.83
N VAL A 255 18.92 -17.63 -38.86
CA VAL A 255 18.63 -19.07 -38.75
C VAL A 255 17.14 -19.27 -38.45
N GLU A 256 16.44 -20.04 -39.29
CA GLU A 256 15.00 -20.30 -39.15
C GLU A 256 14.68 -21.12 -37.88
N ASP A 257 15.56 -22.07 -37.53
CA ASP A 257 15.39 -22.96 -36.37
C ASP A 257 16.03 -22.43 -35.06
N GLY A 258 16.67 -21.25 -35.09
CA GLY A 258 17.40 -20.70 -33.93
C GLY A 258 18.78 -21.32 -33.71
N LEU A 259 19.52 -20.79 -32.73
CA LEU A 259 20.83 -21.28 -32.34
C LEU A 259 20.69 -22.46 -31.36
N LYS A 260 21.59 -23.43 -31.45
CA LYS A 260 21.63 -24.61 -30.59
C LYS A 260 22.74 -24.47 -29.54
N THR A 261 22.45 -24.84 -28.31
CA THR A 261 23.44 -25.03 -27.26
C THR A 261 23.99 -26.45 -27.31
N THR A 262 25.28 -26.64 -27.11
CA THR A 262 25.93 -27.96 -27.21
C THR A 262 25.96 -28.64 -25.84
N THR A 263 26.50 -27.95 -24.84
CA THR A 263 26.73 -28.51 -23.51
C THR A 263 25.61 -28.19 -22.52
N THR A 264 24.78 -27.18 -22.80
CA THR A 264 23.83 -26.64 -21.81
C THR A 264 22.38 -26.74 -22.28
N HIS A 265 21.45 -27.14 -21.42
CA HIS A 265 20.01 -26.96 -21.62
C HIS A 265 19.51 -25.89 -20.64
N VAL A 266 18.78 -24.90 -21.13
CA VAL A 266 18.26 -23.80 -20.30
C VAL A 266 16.80 -24.07 -19.94
N LEU A 267 16.47 -24.07 -18.66
CA LEU A 267 15.12 -24.14 -18.15
C LEU A 267 14.73 -22.81 -17.51
N VAL A 268 13.73 -22.12 -18.06
CA VAL A 268 13.21 -20.86 -17.50
C VAL A 268 11.92 -21.13 -16.73
N LEU A 269 11.93 -20.87 -15.43
CA LEU A 269 10.75 -20.84 -14.58
C LEU A 269 10.15 -19.44 -14.58
N GLN A 270 9.11 -19.23 -15.38
CA GLN A 270 8.49 -17.93 -15.62
C GLN A 270 7.26 -17.70 -14.75
N HIS A 271 7.21 -16.57 -14.05
CA HIS A 271 6.03 -16.15 -13.30
C HIS A 271 4.91 -15.64 -14.24
N PRO A 272 3.64 -16.02 -14.03
CA PRO A 272 2.51 -15.75 -14.94
C PRO A 272 2.21 -14.25 -15.11
N HIS A 273 2.60 -13.41 -14.16
CA HIS A 273 2.51 -11.96 -14.31
C HIS A 273 3.35 -11.40 -15.46
N GLU A 274 4.52 -11.98 -15.75
CA GLU A 274 5.37 -11.52 -16.86
C GLU A 274 4.68 -11.83 -18.20
N THR A 275 3.96 -12.96 -18.29
CA THR A 275 3.20 -13.37 -19.48
C THR A 275 1.93 -12.55 -19.68
N ARG A 276 1.13 -12.33 -18.61
CA ARG A 276 -0.20 -11.69 -18.72
C ARG A 276 -0.16 -10.16 -18.80
N ARG A 277 0.69 -9.49 -18.02
CA ARG A 277 0.68 -8.02 -17.89
C ARG A 277 1.85 -7.32 -18.57
N ARG A 278 2.88 -8.06 -19.00
CA ARG A 278 4.17 -7.49 -19.44
C ARG A 278 4.73 -8.10 -20.72
N GLN A 279 3.88 -8.80 -21.49
CA GLN A 279 4.26 -9.45 -22.74
C GLN A 279 5.02 -8.54 -23.72
N ALA A 280 4.68 -7.25 -23.76
CA ALA A 280 5.30 -6.29 -24.69
C ALA A 280 6.79 -6.03 -24.41
N ILE A 281 7.25 -6.19 -23.17
CA ILE A 281 8.64 -5.93 -22.77
C ILE A 281 9.37 -7.17 -22.25
N SER A 282 8.70 -8.31 -22.09
CA SER A 282 9.33 -9.55 -21.61
C SER A 282 10.48 -10.00 -22.52
N THR A 283 11.59 -10.43 -21.91
CA THR A 283 12.80 -10.88 -22.61
C THR A 283 12.77 -12.37 -22.99
N VAL A 284 11.94 -13.18 -22.31
CA VAL A 284 11.83 -14.62 -22.58
C VAL A 284 11.32 -14.92 -24.01
N PRO A 285 10.33 -14.20 -24.57
CA PRO A 285 9.96 -14.36 -25.98
C PRO A 285 11.08 -14.04 -26.97
N VAL A 286 12.03 -13.16 -26.63
CA VAL A 286 13.22 -12.90 -27.46
C VAL A 286 14.15 -14.10 -27.38
N LEU A 287 14.40 -14.59 -26.16
CA LEU A 287 15.22 -15.77 -25.91
C LEU A 287 14.72 -17.00 -26.69
N SER A 288 13.41 -17.28 -26.68
CA SER A 288 12.80 -18.39 -27.42
C SER A 288 12.84 -18.24 -28.95
N ARG A 289 13.23 -17.08 -29.47
CA ARG A 289 13.44 -16.85 -30.92
C ARG A 289 14.90 -16.87 -31.32
N VAL A 290 15.82 -16.74 -30.35
CA VAL A 290 17.26 -16.85 -30.57
C VAL A 290 17.73 -18.27 -30.33
N LEU A 291 17.26 -18.93 -29.28
CA LEU A 291 17.58 -20.33 -28.96
C LEU A 291 16.51 -21.28 -29.48
N THR A 292 16.93 -22.46 -29.92
CA THR A 292 16.05 -23.53 -30.41
C THR A 292 15.13 -24.02 -29.27
N PRO A 293 13.81 -23.83 -29.36
CA PRO A 293 12.87 -24.30 -28.34
C PRO A 293 12.93 -25.82 -28.20
N THR A 294 12.66 -26.33 -26.99
CA THR A 294 12.62 -27.76 -26.61
C THR A 294 13.94 -28.51 -26.62
N GLU A 295 14.87 -28.19 -27.52
CA GLU A 295 16.20 -28.80 -27.59
C GLU A 295 17.22 -28.05 -26.73
N SER A 296 17.23 -26.71 -26.81
CA SER A 296 18.17 -25.84 -26.09
C SER A 296 17.51 -25.06 -24.95
N LEU A 297 16.20 -24.80 -25.05
CA LEU A 297 15.44 -23.99 -24.11
C LEU A 297 14.07 -24.61 -23.82
N SER A 298 13.74 -24.76 -22.54
CA SER A 298 12.39 -25.08 -22.05
C SER A 298 11.88 -23.93 -21.18
N VAL A 299 10.66 -23.47 -21.40
CA VAL A 299 10.02 -22.40 -20.60
C VAL A 299 8.78 -22.98 -19.92
N VAL A 300 8.75 -22.93 -18.59
CA VAL A 300 7.64 -23.42 -17.76
C VAL A 300 7.02 -22.22 -17.04
N THR A 301 5.70 -22.05 -17.19
CA THR A 301 4.97 -21.01 -16.44
C THR A 301 4.57 -21.56 -15.08
N VAL A 302 5.08 -20.96 -14.01
CA VAL A 302 4.80 -21.36 -12.61
C VAL A 302 3.37 -20.98 -12.22
N PRO A 303 2.68 -21.69 -11.30
CA PRO A 303 1.40 -21.23 -10.77
C PRO A 303 1.47 -19.87 -10.06
N ASP A 304 0.34 -19.17 -9.94
CA ASP A 304 0.24 -17.83 -9.32
C ASP A 304 0.72 -17.82 -7.84
N ASP A 305 0.73 -18.97 -7.15
CA ASP A 305 1.22 -19.12 -5.78
C ASP A 305 2.74 -19.42 -5.69
N CYS A 306 3.44 -19.44 -6.82
CA CYS A 306 4.89 -19.68 -6.97
C CYS A 306 5.38 -21.10 -6.58
N LYS A 307 4.48 -22.07 -6.37
CA LYS A 307 4.85 -23.45 -6.01
C LYS A 307 4.95 -24.31 -7.26
N CYS A 308 6.14 -24.80 -7.58
CA CYS A 308 6.40 -25.69 -8.72
C CYS A 308 7.21 -26.90 -8.25
N GLY A 309 6.64 -27.64 -7.29
CA GLY A 309 7.15 -28.93 -6.87
C GLY A 309 6.86 -30.03 -7.91
N PRO A 310 7.22 -31.29 -7.59
CA PRO A 310 6.95 -32.43 -8.47
C PRO A 310 5.44 -32.63 -8.70
N GLY A 311 5.04 -32.95 -9.93
CA GLY A 311 3.65 -33.19 -10.33
C GLY A 311 2.87 -31.96 -10.78
N VAL A 312 3.50 -30.78 -10.80
CA VAL A 312 2.85 -29.51 -11.19
C VAL A 312 2.90 -29.28 -12.70
N ASP A 313 4.00 -29.66 -13.36
CA ASP A 313 4.19 -29.49 -14.79
C ASP A 313 4.99 -30.66 -15.36
N ALA A 314 4.50 -31.26 -16.45
CA ALA A 314 5.11 -32.45 -17.04
C ALA A 314 6.50 -32.18 -17.63
N THR A 315 6.77 -30.96 -18.11
CA THR A 315 8.10 -30.59 -18.63
C THR A 315 9.09 -30.42 -17.49
N LEU A 316 8.65 -29.79 -16.40
CA LEU A 316 9.45 -29.64 -15.18
C LEU A 316 9.79 -31.00 -14.57
N ASP A 317 8.80 -31.89 -14.49
CA ASP A 317 8.99 -33.24 -13.97
C ASP A 317 9.97 -34.03 -14.85
N ARG A 318 9.82 -33.96 -16.17
CA ARG A 318 10.73 -34.60 -17.12
C ARG A 318 12.18 -34.12 -16.98
N LEU A 319 12.40 -32.82 -16.77
CA LEU A 319 13.75 -32.24 -16.73
C LEU A 319 14.41 -32.30 -15.36
N LEU A 320 13.65 -32.15 -14.26
CA LEU A 320 14.20 -32.08 -12.90
C LEU A 320 13.96 -33.34 -12.06
N TYR A 321 12.84 -34.05 -12.25
CA TYR A 321 12.38 -35.06 -11.29
C TYR A 321 12.24 -36.48 -11.87
N ALA A 322 12.44 -36.67 -13.19
CA ALA A 322 12.42 -37.98 -13.82
C ALA A 322 13.58 -38.85 -13.29
N VAL A 323 13.29 -40.13 -13.02
CA VAL A 323 14.29 -41.09 -12.55
C VAL A 323 14.38 -42.25 -13.56
N PRO A 324 15.59 -42.66 -13.98
CA PRO A 324 16.87 -41.97 -13.77
C PRO A 324 17.02 -40.78 -14.74
N ASN A 325 17.44 -39.62 -14.21
CA ASN A 325 17.68 -38.42 -15.00
C ASN A 325 19.05 -38.50 -15.71
N GLU A 326 19.21 -39.45 -16.64
CA GLU A 326 20.50 -39.74 -17.31
C GLU A 326 20.91 -38.64 -18.30
N GLN A 327 20.02 -37.68 -18.55
CA GLN A 327 20.18 -36.61 -19.53
C GLN A 327 21.19 -35.53 -19.11
N PHE A 328 21.37 -35.31 -17.81
CA PHE A 328 22.16 -34.19 -17.30
C PHE A 328 23.28 -34.60 -16.35
N SER A 329 24.45 -33.97 -16.48
CA SER A 329 25.61 -34.14 -15.59
C SER A 329 25.50 -33.27 -14.33
N ALA A 330 24.90 -32.09 -14.43
CA ALA A 330 24.68 -31.18 -13.32
C ALA A 330 23.42 -30.31 -13.52
N ILE A 331 22.83 -29.88 -12.41
CA ILE A 331 21.70 -28.94 -12.36
C ILE A 331 22.16 -27.68 -11.63
N LEU A 332 22.24 -26.57 -12.37
CA LEU A 332 22.71 -25.28 -11.87
C LEU A 332 21.54 -24.32 -11.73
N ILE A 333 21.26 -23.86 -10.52
CA ILE A 333 20.20 -22.89 -10.23
C ILE A 333 20.82 -21.49 -10.22
N LEU A 334 20.56 -20.72 -11.27
CA LEU A 334 21.06 -19.36 -11.42
C LEU A 334 20.25 -18.40 -10.54
N PHE A 335 20.69 -18.25 -9.30
CA PHE A 335 20.10 -17.35 -8.34
C PHE A 335 21.12 -16.97 -7.25
N PRO A 336 21.28 -15.66 -6.94
CA PRO A 336 22.25 -15.21 -5.94
C PRO A 336 21.74 -15.48 -4.53
N ASP A 337 21.87 -16.72 -4.07
CA ASP A 337 21.60 -17.16 -2.70
C ASP A 337 22.87 -17.07 -1.84
N ALA A 338 22.74 -17.17 -0.51
CA ALA A 338 23.90 -17.21 0.40
C ALA A 338 24.85 -18.39 0.12
N THR A 339 24.31 -19.48 -0.41
CA THR A 339 25.05 -20.69 -0.82
C THR A 339 25.49 -20.67 -2.29
N ALA A 340 25.21 -19.59 -3.03
CA ALA A 340 25.55 -19.52 -4.45
C ALA A 340 27.05 -19.34 -4.65
N ARG A 341 27.62 -20.10 -5.58
CA ARG A 341 29.03 -20.02 -5.97
C ARG A 341 29.19 -19.24 -7.28
N PRO A 342 30.30 -18.49 -7.47
CA PRO A 342 30.58 -17.84 -8.73
C PRO A 342 30.83 -18.88 -9.82
N MET A 343 30.24 -18.67 -11.00
CA MET A 343 30.41 -19.56 -12.14
C MET A 343 31.83 -19.42 -12.72
N SER A 344 32.60 -20.52 -12.76
CA SER A 344 33.92 -20.58 -13.40
C SER A 344 34.07 -21.84 -14.24
N ARG A 345 34.66 -21.72 -15.43
CA ARG A 345 34.81 -22.83 -16.37
C ARG A 345 35.66 -23.98 -15.79
N THR A 346 36.70 -23.64 -15.03
CA THR A 346 37.64 -24.60 -14.42
C THR A 346 37.01 -25.48 -13.33
N GLN A 347 36.10 -24.94 -12.50
CA GLN A 347 35.43 -25.71 -11.45
C GLN A 347 34.36 -26.65 -12.00
N LEU A 348 33.66 -26.23 -13.07
CA LEU A 348 32.66 -27.05 -13.74
C LEU A 348 33.30 -28.23 -14.47
N GLN A 349 34.49 -28.04 -15.05
CA GLN A 349 35.28 -29.12 -15.62
C GLN A 349 35.78 -30.11 -14.55
N ALA A 350 36.14 -29.63 -13.35
CA ALA A 350 36.54 -30.49 -12.22
C ALA A 350 35.38 -31.36 -11.69
N THR A 351 34.15 -30.84 -11.67
CA THR A 351 32.95 -31.63 -11.32
C THR A 351 32.59 -32.68 -12.38
N THR A 352 33.00 -32.49 -13.64
CA THR A 352 32.81 -33.49 -14.71
C THR A 352 33.99 -34.46 -14.87
N ALA A 353 35.17 -34.12 -14.35
CA ALA A 353 36.42 -34.86 -14.57
C ALA A 353 36.78 -35.86 -13.45
N SER A 354 35.99 -36.01 -12.38
CA SER A 354 36.27 -36.96 -11.30
C SER A 354 36.07 -38.45 -11.66
N THR A 355 36.05 -38.79 -12.95
CA THR A 355 35.94 -40.16 -13.48
C THR A 355 36.82 -40.32 -14.71
N THR A 356 38.14 -40.38 -14.53
CA THR A 356 39.04 -41.13 -15.42
C THR A 356 40.26 -41.57 -14.63
N ASP A 357 40.19 -42.77 -14.05
CA ASP A 357 41.37 -43.60 -13.89
C ASP A 357 41.03 -44.96 -14.51
N VAL A 358 42.00 -45.54 -15.22
CA VAL A 358 41.93 -46.71 -16.10
C VAL A 358 41.51 -46.41 -17.54
N GLY A 359 42.50 -46.30 -18.42
CA GLY A 359 42.32 -46.15 -19.86
C GLY A 359 41.86 -47.44 -20.53
N VAL A 360 40.91 -47.34 -21.45
CA VAL A 360 40.65 -48.22 -22.61
C VAL A 360 39.69 -47.48 -23.57
N HIS A 361 39.99 -47.55 -24.87
CA HIS A 361 39.21 -47.26 -26.08
C HIS A 361 38.36 -45.97 -26.23
N GLN A 362 38.79 -45.23 -27.24
CA GLN A 362 38.19 -44.08 -27.90
C GLN A 362 37.11 -44.58 -28.87
N ASP A 363 35.84 -44.59 -28.44
CA ASP A 363 34.65 -44.49 -29.29
C ASP A 363 33.37 -44.36 -28.42
N SER A 364 32.58 -43.30 -28.66
CA SER A 364 31.18 -43.13 -28.21
C SER A 364 30.90 -42.93 -26.70
N LEU A 365 31.48 -41.89 -26.06
CA LEU A 365 30.97 -41.38 -24.76
C LEU A 365 29.93 -40.29 -25.02
N GLU A 366 28.65 -40.59 -24.76
CA GLU A 366 27.56 -39.59 -24.77
C GLU A 366 27.86 -38.47 -23.76
N GLN A 367 28.21 -37.28 -24.25
CA GLN A 367 28.44 -36.10 -23.41
C GLN A 367 27.12 -35.65 -22.76
N ARG A 368 26.94 -35.95 -21.48
CA ARG A 368 25.81 -35.47 -20.66
C ARG A 368 25.82 -33.94 -20.54
N ARG A 369 24.66 -33.31 -20.74
CA ARG A 369 24.50 -31.84 -20.75
C ARG A 369 24.35 -31.26 -19.34
N VAL A 370 24.54 -29.96 -19.17
CA VAL A 370 24.25 -29.22 -17.93
C VAL A 370 22.85 -28.61 -18.02
N LEU A 371 22.03 -28.74 -16.98
CA LEU A 371 20.73 -28.08 -16.88
C LEU A 371 20.87 -26.75 -16.12
N LEU A 372 20.73 -25.63 -16.82
CA LEU A 372 20.73 -24.29 -16.23
C LEU A 372 19.30 -23.85 -15.92
N VAL A 373 18.92 -23.81 -14.64
CA VAL A 373 17.62 -23.33 -14.17
C VAL A 373 17.69 -21.83 -13.89
N VAL A 374 16.88 -21.06 -14.62
CA VAL A 374 16.79 -19.60 -14.53
C VAL A 374 15.37 -19.20 -14.13
N ILE A 375 15.24 -18.19 -13.28
CA ILE A 375 13.94 -17.79 -12.71
C ILE A 375 13.57 -16.41 -13.27
N ASP A 376 12.44 -16.35 -13.97
CA ASP A 376 11.94 -15.13 -14.61
C ASP A 376 10.72 -14.57 -13.85
N GLY A 377 10.83 -13.31 -13.40
CA GLY A 377 9.79 -12.63 -12.65
C GLY A 377 10.28 -11.31 -12.06
N THR A 378 9.41 -10.59 -11.34
CA THR A 378 9.90 -9.53 -10.44
C THR A 378 10.82 -10.11 -9.38
N TRP A 379 11.73 -9.31 -8.83
CA TRP A 379 12.65 -9.76 -7.77
C TRP A 379 11.93 -10.39 -6.57
N THR A 380 10.74 -9.88 -6.24
CA THR A 380 9.87 -10.43 -5.20
C THR A 380 9.25 -11.78 -5.59
N GLU A 381 8.86 -11.96 -6.85
CA GLU A 381 8.29 -13.21 -7.36
C GLU A 381 9.39 -14.28 -7.49
N ALA A 382 10.55 -13.95 -8.06
CA ALA A 382 11.68 -14.86 -8.19
C ALA A 382 12.13 -15.42 -6.82
N LYS A 383 12.18 -14.57 -5.79
CA LYS A 383 12.45 -15.00 -4.41
C LYS A 383 11.43 -15.98 -3.86
N LYS A 384 10.14 -15.76 -4.15
CA LYS A 384 9.08 -16.68 -3.72
C LYS A 384 9.23 -18.03 -4.40
N ILE A 385 9.52 -18.04 -5.70
CA ILE A 385 9.79 -19.28 -6.45
C ILE A 385 10.96 -20.02 -5.80
N VAL A 386 12.10 -19.38 -5.54
CA VAL A 386 13.23 -20.04 -4.87
C VAL A 386 12.86 -20.53 -3.47
N HIS A 387 12.21 -19.69 -2.67
CA HIS A 387 11.90 -19.98 -1.28
C HIS A 387 11.01 -21.22 -1.15
N TRP A 388 9.91 -21.27 -1.89
CA TRP A 388 8.95 -22.37 -1.81
C TRP A 388 9.48 -23.69 -2.36
N ASN A 389 10.36 -23.63 -3.37
CA ASN A 389 10.88 -24.83 -4.03
C ASN A 389 12.22 -25.31 -3.46
N ARG A 390 12.83 -24.57 -2.53
CA ARG A 390 14.12 -24.92 -1.89
C ARG A 390 14.12 -26.32 -1.28
N VAL A 391 13.03 -26.71 -0.62
CA VAL A 391 12.92 -28.05 0.00
C VAL A 391 12.93 -29.14 -1.07
N HIS A 392 12.20 -28.94 -2.17
CA HIS A 392 12.16 -29.89 -3.28
C HIS A 392 13.54 -30.06 -3.94
N TRP A 393 14.26 -28.96 -4.19
CA TRP A 393 15.60 -29.01 -4.77
C TRP A 393 16.65 -29.61 -3.83
N LYS A 394 16.53 -29.39 -2.51
CA LYS A 394 17.38 -30.08 -1.51
C LYS A 394 17.12 -31.58 -1.48
N ASN A 395 15.85 -32.00 -1.51
CA ASN A 395 15.48 -33.40 -1.54
C ASN A 395 15.96 -34.07 -2.84
N LEU A 396 15.91 -33.34 -3.96
CA LEU A 396 16.47 -33.80 -5.24
C LEU A 396 17.98 -34.03 -5.14
N ALA A 397 18.72 -33.06 -4.58
CA ALA A 397 20.16 -33.18 -4.36
C ALA A 397 20.52 -34.40 -3.49
N GLN A 398 19.78 -34.61 -2.39
CA GLN A 398 19.97 -35.76 -1.50
C GLN A 398 19.64 -37.09 -2.17
N LYS A 399 18.59 -37.16 -2.98
CA LYS A 399 18.24 -38.37 -3.75
C LYS A 399 19.33 -38.75 -4.73
N HIS A 400 19.90 -37.79 -5.45
CA HIS A 400 21.02 -38.05 -6.36
C HIS A 400 22.30 -38.45 -5.62
N GLN A 401 22.56 -37.90 -4.43
CA GLN A 401 23.67 -38.34 -3.57
C GLN A 401 23.46 -39.76 -3.02
N ALA A 402 22.25 -40.15 -2.64
CA ALA A 402 21.96 -41.50 -2.15
C ALA A 402 22.09 -42.57 -3.26
N GLN A 403 21.74 -42.23 -4.50
CA GLN A 403 21.92 -43.11 -5.67
C GLN A 403 23.40 -43.36 -6.02
N GLN A 404 24.30 -42.49 -5.56
CA GLN A 404 25.74 -42.63 -5.69
C GLN A 404 26.31 -43.82 -4.91
N SER A 405 25.63 -44.27 -3.84
CA SER A 405 26.07 -45.44 -3.06
C SER A 405 25.59 -46.78 -3.60
N GLU A 406 24.59 -46.80 -4.48
CA GLU A 406 23.97 -48.03 -4.99
C GLU A 406 24.32 -48.36 -6.46
N SER A 407 24.81 -47.40 -7.25
CA SER A 407 25.15 -47.60 -8.67
C SER A 407 26.46 -46.91 -9.06
N ALA A 408 27.25 -47.51 -9.95
CA ALA A 408 28.52 -46.95 -10.46
C ALA A 408 28.35 -45.74 -11.41
N ASN A 409 27.16 -45.13 -11.46
CA ASN A 409 26.85 -44.00 -12.33
C ASN A 409 27.16 -42.67 -11.62
N ALA A 410 27.75 -41.72 -12.37
CA ALA A 410 28.12 -40.40 -11.88
C ALA A 410 26.91 -39.64 -11.29
N ALA A 411 27.07 -39.08 -10.09
CA ALA A 411 26.04 -38.35 -9.36
C ALA A 411 25.73 -36.99 -10.03
N VAL A 412 24.43 -36.66 -10.17
CA VAL A 412 23.99 -35.36 -10.68
C VAL A 412 24.06 -34.32 -9.56
N ALA A 413 24.98 -33.37 -9.66
CA ALA A 413 25.14 -32.30 -8.68
C ALA A 413 24.05 -31.23 -8.85
N VAL A 414 23.41 -30.81 -7.75
CA VAL A 414 22.44 -29.70 -7.74
C VAL A 414 23.02 -28.53 -6.95
N GLU A 415 23.39 -27.44 -7.63
CA GLU A 415 24.10 -26.31 -7.02
C GLU A 415 23.44 -24.97 -7.34
N TYR A 416 23.55 -24.01 -6.40
CA TYR A 416 23.20 -22.62 -6.65
C TYR A 416 24.42 -21.88 -7.21
N VAL A 417 24.23 -21.13 -8.29
CA VAL A 417 25.30 -20.38 -8.96
C VAL A 417 24.93 -18.92 -9.16
N CYS A 418 25.94 -18.06 -9.19
CA CYS A 418 25.83 -16.65 -9.52
C CYS A 418 26.89 -16.25 -10.56
N LEU A 419 26.61 -15.17 -11.30
CA LEU A 419 27.60 -14.55 -12.19
C LEU A 419 28.48 -13.62 -11.37
N ALA A 420 29.78 -13.68 -11.58
CA ALA A 420 30.78 -12.80 -10.96
C ALA A 420 31.78 -12.35 -12.03
N GLU A 421 32.46 -11.23 -11.79
CA GLU A 421 33.57 -10.80 -12.65
C GLU A 421 34.73 -11.79 -12.53
N THR A 422 35.16 -12.30 -13.66
CA THR A 422 36.34 -13.18 -13.80
C THR A 422 37.18 -12.70 -14.96
N ASP A 423 38.40 -13.21 -15.11
CA ASP A 423 39.25 -12.89 -16.27
C ASP A 423 38.57 -13.25 -17.61
N GLU A 424 37.64 -14.21 -17.59
CA GLU A 424 36.87 -14.69 -18.75
C GLU A 424 35.58 -13.87 -19.01
N VAL A 425 34.95 -13.32 -17.95
CA VAL A 425 33.66 -12.63 -18.05
C VAL A 425 33.74 -11.23 -17.45
N LYS A 426 33.72 -10.22 -18.33
CA LYS A 426 33.51 -8.82 -17.95
C LYS A 426 32.01 -8.54 -17.89
N LEU A 427 31.50 -8.31 -16.69
CA LEU A 427 30.11 -7.92 -16.49
C LEU A 427 29.95 -6.40 -16.73
N PRO A 428 28.89 -5.94 -17.40
CA PRO A 428 28.65 -4.51 -17.59
C PRO A 428 28.19 -3.86 -16.28
N SER A 429 28.53 -2.58 -16.11
CA SER A 429 28.13 -1.79 -14.93
C SER A 429 26.62 -1.53 -14.85
N SER A 430 25.91 -1.58 -15.97
CA SER A 430 24.45 -1.48 -16.05
C SER A 430 23.89 -2.37 -17.15
N SER A 431 22.69 -2.89 -16.93
CA SER A 431 21.91 -3.67 -17.89
C SER A 431 21.45 -2.82 -19.08
N LEU A 432 21.47 -3.40 -20.27
CA LEU A 432 20.84 -2.84 -21.48
C LEU A 432 19.33 -2.64 -21.30
N TYR A 433 18.72 -3.35 -20.36
CA TYR A 433 17.30 -3.32 -20.10
C TYR A 433 16.87 -2.23 -19.10
N ASN A 434 17.83 -1.53 -18.48
CA ASN A 434 17.58 -0.56 -17.40
C ASN A 434 16.67 0.59 -17.83
N ASP A 435 16.79 1.04 -19.08
CA ASP A 435 16.00 2.13 -19.65
C ASP A 435 14.53 1.76 -19.88
N LEU A 436 14.23 0.47 -20.11
CA LEU A 436 12.87 -0.05 -20.17
C LEU A 436 12.34 -0.43 -18.80
N ARG A 437 13.17 -1.10 -17.99
CA ARG A 437 12.82 -1.57 -16.65
C ARG A 437 13.99 -1.32 -15.72
N ARG A 438 13.73 -0.43 -14.75
CA ARG A 438 14.69 -0.06 -13.72
C ARG A 438 15.20 -1.29 -12.95
N GLU A 439 16.51 -1.40 -12.85
CA GLU A 439 17.19 -2.41 -12.06
C GLU A 439 16.86 -2.27 -10.55
N PRO A 440 16.65 -3.39 -9.83
CA PRO A 440 16.48 -3.36 -8.37
C PRO A 440 17.72 -2.83 -7.63
N LYS A 441 18.92 -3.17 -8.12
CA LYS A 441 20.23 -2.73 -7.64
C LYS A 441 21.20 -2.71 -8.83
N GLU A 442 22.26 -1.91 -8.71
CA GLU A 442 23.37 -1.90 -9.68
C GLU A 442 23.96 -3.30 -9.84
N GLY A 443 24.27 -3.68 -11.09
CA GLY A 443 24.71 -5.04 -11.44
C GLY A 443 23.60 -6.08 -11.58
N CYS A 444 22.32 -5.73 -11.37
CA CYS A 444 21.22 -6.65 -11.71
C CYS A 444 20.97 -6.64 -13.22
N MET A 445 20.80 -7.82 -13.81
CA MET A 445 20.62 -7.98 -15.26
C MET A 445 19.22 -8.50 -15.60
N SER A 446 18.83 -8.36 -16.86
CA SER A 446 17.65 -9.06 -17.38
C SER A 446 17.89 -10.57 -17.46
N THR A 447 16.79 -11.35 -17.49
CA THR A 447 16.84 -12.80 -17.61
C THR A 447 17.64 -13.26 -18.83
N LEU A 448 17.51 -12.54 -19.95
CA LEU A 448 18.24 -12.85 -21.18
C LEU A 448 19.73 -12.53 -21.07
N GLU A 449 20.11 -11.39 -20.49
CA GLU A 449 21.53 -11.06 -20.24
C GLU A 449 22.18 -12.09 -19.31
N ALA A 450 21.48 -12.47 -18.23
CA ALA A 450 21.99 -13.46 -17.29
C ALA A 450 22.25 -14.81 -17.99
N ILE A 451 21.35 -15.23 -18.88
CA ILE A 451 21.52 -16.44 -19.69
C ILE A 451 22.67 -16.27 -20.70
N ALA A 452 22.78 -15.12 -21.37
CA ALA A 452 23.86 -14.87 -22.32
C ALA A 452 25.24 -15.00 -21.65
N HIS A 453 25.42 -14.38 -20.48
CA HIS A 453 26.66 -14.47 -19.71
C HIS A 453 26.89 -15.87 -19.14
N ALA A 454 25.85 -16.58 -18.71
CA ALA A 454 26.00 -17.97 -18.26
C ALA A 454 26.43 -18.90 -19.41
N LEU A 455 25.84 -18.76 -20.60
CA LEU A 455 26.19 -19.57 -21.77
C LEU A 455 27.60 -19.27 -22.28
N LEU A 456 28.10 -18.04 -22.11
CA LEU A 456 29.49 -17.70 -22.44
C LEU A 456 30.49 -18.57 -21.65
N VAL A 457 30.17 -18.89 -20.39
CA VAL A 457 31.02 -19.73 -19.52
C VAL A 457 30.79 -21.22 -19.78
N LEU A 458 29.52 -21.63 -19.92
CA LEU A 458 29.11 -23.04 -19.97
C LEU A 458 29.34 -23.70 -21.33
N GLU A 459 29.31 -22.94 -22.43
CA GLU A 459 29.52 -23.46 -23.78
C GLU A 459 31.00 -23.35 -24.20
N PRO A 460 31.46 -24.15 -25.19
CA PRO A 460 32.80 -24.01 -25.76
C PRO A 460 33.05 -22.59 -26.32
N GLU A 461 34.27 -22.08 -26.27
CA GLU A 461 34.59 -20.65 -26.55
C GLU A 461 33.99 -20.10 -27.84
N GLY A 462 34.06 -20.85 -28.95
CA GLY A 462 33.47 -20.41 -30.22
C GLY A 462 31.94 -20.32 -30.18
N THR A 463 31.28 -21.37 -29.69
CA THR A 463 29.82 -21.46 -29.60
C THR A 463 29.27 -20.47 -28.56
N GLY A 464 29.91 -20.38 -27.39
CA GLY A 464 29.54 -19.48 -26.31
C GLY A 464 29.62 -18.01 -26.71
N THR A 465 30.69 -17.60 -27.41
CA THR A 465 30.83 -16.22 -27.91
C THR A 465 29.77 -15.87 -28.95
N THR A 466 29.45 -16.83 -29.84
CA THR A 466 28.42 -16.67 -30.86
C THR A 466 27.03 -16.51 -30.23
N LEU A 467 26.70 -17.39 -29.28
CA LEU A 467 25.43 -17.35 -28.53
C LEU A 467 25.30 -16.05 -27.73
N HIS A 468 26.35 -15.67 -27.02
CA HIS A 468 26.40 -14.44 -26.22
C HIS A 468 26.15 -13.20 -27.10
N THR A 469 26.88 -13.07 -28.20
CA THR A 469 26.75 -11.95 -29.13
C THR A 469 25.36 -11.91 -29.76
N ALA A 470 24.83 -13.05 -30.21
CA ALA A 470 23.51 -13.12 -30.83
C ALA A 470 22.37 -12.77 -29.86
N LEU A 471 22.46 -13.24 -28.61
CA LEU A 471 21.48 -12.95 -27.56
C LEU A 471 21.47 -11.45 -27.22
N LEU A 472 22.63 -10.86 -26.95
CA LEU A 472 22.73 -9.44 -26.63
C LEU A 472 22.32 -8.55 -27.81
N HIS A 473 22.68 -8.93 -29.04
CA HIS A 473 22.24 -8.20 -30.24
C HIS A 473 20.71 -8.22 -30.41
N ALA A 474 20.08 -9.38 -30.20
CA ALA A 474 18.63 -9.51 -30.24
C ALA A 474 17.93 -8.68 -29.14
N LEU A 475 18.50 -8.68 -27.92
CA LEU A 475 17.99 -7.88 -26.81
C LEU A 475 18.10 -6.38 -27.12
N HIS A 476 19.25 -5.92 -27.60
CA HIS A 476 19.47 -4.53 -28.01
C HIS A 476 18.49 -4.10 -29.11
N GLY A 477 18.21 -4.98 -30.07
CA GLY A 477 17.18 -4.75 -31.08
C GLY A 477 15.79 -4.54 -30.51
N MET A 478 15.37 -5.35 -29.54
CA MET A 478 14.10 -5.16 -28.85
C MET A 478 14.09 -3.84 -28.03
N VAL A 479 15.17 -3.56 -27.31
CA VAL A 479 15.29 -2.37 -26.45
C VAL A 479 15.21 -1.08 -27.27
N SER A 480 16.02 -0.97 -28.32
CA SER A 480 16.06 0.22 -29.19
C SER A 480 14.70 0.56 -29.82
N VAL A 481 13.93 -0.45 -30.25
CA VAL A 481 12.57 -0.25 -30.78
C VAL A 481 11.62 0.29 -29.70
N GLN A 482 11.71 -0.22 -28.47
CA GLN A 482 10.87 0.24 -27.37
C GLN A 482 11.26 1.64 -26.88
N GLU A 483 12.56 1.95 -26.82
CA GLU A 483 13.08 3.27 -26.45
C GLU A 483 12.61 4.35 -27.41
N LYS A 484 12.68 4.09 -28.72
CA LYS A 484 12.18 5.01 -29.74
C LYS A 484 10.69 5.34 -29.52
N LEU A 485 9.86 4.33 -29.26
CA LEU A 485 8.43 4.52 -28.99
C LEU A 485 8.18 5.24 -27.66
N MET A 486 9.02 5.00 -26.65
CA MET A 486 8.96 5.73 -25.39
C MET A 486 9.32 7.21 -25.58
N GLN A 487 10.33 7.52 -26.41
CA GLN A 487 10.70 8.90 -26.75
C GLN A 487 9.57 9.59 -27.50
N GLU A 488 9.05 9.00 -28.58
CA GLU A 488 7.88 9.52 -29.32
C GLU A 488 6.65 9.71 -28.39
N GLY A 489 6.45 8.79 -27.45
CA GLY A 489 5.39 8.87 -26.45
C GLY A 489 5.60 10.02 -25.44
N ARG A 490 6.84 10.25 -25.01
CA ARG A 490 7.22 11.38 -24.15
C ARG A 490 7.00 12.71 -24.88
N GLU A 491 7.40 12.80 -26.15
CA GLU A 491 7.21 13.98 -27.00
C GLU A 491 5.72 14.27 -27.23
N LYS A 492 4.92 13.27 -27.63
CA LYS A 492 3.46 13.42 -27.78
C LYS A 492 2.79 13.84 -26.47
N LYS A 493 3.25 13.29 -25.34
CA LYS A 493 2.76 13.67 -24.03
C LYS A 493 3.15 15.12 -23.69
N LEU A 494 4.37 15.53 -23.98
CA LEU A 494 4.83 16.90 -23.80
C LEU A 494 3.99 17.87 -24.65
N GLN A 495 3.73 17.53 -25.91
CA GLN A 495 2.82 18.28 -26.80
C GLN A 495 1.39 18.34 -26.24
N MET A 496 0.86 17.23 -25.72
CA MET A 496 -0.47 17.18 -25.10
C MET A 496 -0.61 18.12 -23.88
N TYR A 497 0.48 18.36 -23.16
CA TYR A 497 0.54 19.29 -22.03
C TYR A 497 1.11 20.68 -22.40
N GLY A 498 1.22 21.02 -23.69
CA GLY A 498 1.63 22.35 -24.12
C GLY A 498 3.11 22.68 -23.90
N GLY A 499 3.99 21.67 -23.98
CA GLY A 499 5.44 21.85 -23.84
C GLY A 499 5.98 21.71 -22.40
N VAL A 500 5.10 21.57 -21.40
CA VAL A 500 5.48 21.35 -19.99
C VAL A 500 5.29 19.90 -19.57
N SER A 501 6.06 19.44 -18.57
CA SER A 501 5.92 18.07 -18.09
C SER A 501 4.56 17.85 -17.44
N LYS A 502 4.04 16.61 -17.46
CA LYS A 502 2.76 16.27 -16.80
C LYS A 502 2.75 16.65 -15.30
N ALA A 503 3.90 16.56 -14.64
CA ALA A 503 4.03 16.93 -13.22
C ALA A 503 3.83 18.45 -13.05
N GLU A 504 4.51 19.24 -13.88
CA GLU A 504 4.38 20.71 -13.91
C GLU A 504 2.97 21.15 -14.33
N ALA A 505 2.38 20.52 -15.35
CA ALA A 505 1.01 20.82 -15.77
C ALA A 505 -0.02 20.52 -14.67
N LEU A 506 0.20 19.49 -13.85
CA LEU A 506 -0.65 19.16 -12.70
C LEU A 506 -0.45 20.11 -11.53
N THR A 507 0.77 20.60 -11.29
CA THR A 507 1.03 21.64 -10.29
C THR A 507 0.50 23.01 -10.75
N SER A 508 0.60 23.34 -12.04
CA SER A 508 0.03 24.55 -12.63
C SER A 508 -1.50 24.51 -12.71
N LYS A 509 -2.13 23.35 -12.96
CA LYS A 509 -3.60 23.18 -12.81
C LYS A 509 -4.07 23.30 -11.37
N ARG A 510 -3.22 23.00 -10.39
CA ARG A 510 -3.46 23.34 -8.97
C ARG A 510 -3.23 24.82 -8.66
N GLY A 511 -2.69 25.60 -9.61
CA GLY A 511 -2.21 26.97 -9.41
C GLY A 511 -2.91 28.07 -10.22
N VAL A 512 -3.98 27.80 -11.00
CA VAL A 512 -4.79 28.87 -11.63
C VAL A 512 -6.13 29.02 -10.91
N PRO A 513 -6.46 30.21 -10.40
CA PRO A 513 -7.57 30.44 -9.48
C PRO A 513 -8.90 30.62 -10.24
N VAL A 514 -9.89 29.78 -9.92
CA VAL A 514 -11.30 30.13 -10.18
C VAL A 514 -11.70 31.16 -9.13
N LYS A 515 -11.64 32.44 -9.49
CA LYS A 515 -12.33 33.51 -8.76
C LYS A 515 -13.82 33.37 -9.01
N GLN A 516 -14.54 32.75 -8.09
CA GLN A 516 -15.75 33.31 -7.49
C GLN A 516 -16.16 32.51 -6.25
N ARG A 517 -16.40 33.27 -5.17
CA ARG A 517 -16.98 32.92 -3.87
C ARG A 517 -16.07 32.33 -2.78
N VAL A 518 -15.56 33.30 -2.01
CA VAL A 518 -15.54 33.38 -0.54
C VAL A 518 -14.94 32.19 0.19
N GLU A 519 -13.64 32.37 0.43
CA GLU A 519 -12.79 31.87 1.50
C GLU A 519 -13.51 31.33 2.74
N GLY A 520 -13.12 30.13 3.20
CA GLY A 520 -13.44 29.74 4.57
C GLY A 520 -13.24 28.31 5.05
N GLU A 521 -12.81 27.32 4.26
CA GLU A 521 -12.56 25.97 4.78
C GLU A 521 -11.31 25.33 4.16
N SER A 522 -10.23 25.25 4.94
CA SER A 522 -9.08 24.40 4.65
C SER A 522 -9.12 23.17 5.55
N THR A 523 -9.58 22.05 4.96
CA THR A 523 -9.38 20.68 5.43
C THR A 523 -7.90 20.36 5.61
N GLU A 524 -7.54 20.17 6.88
CA GLU A 524 -6.62 19.17 7.42
C GLU A 524 -5.61 18.52 6.47
N SER A 525 -4.39 19.06 6.49
CA SER A 525 -3.19 18.24 6.33
C SER A 525 -2.89 17.54 7.65
N ARG A 526 -3.07 16.22 7.69
CA ARG A 526 -2.60 15.31 8.74
C ARG A 526 -1.11 15.57 9.02
N SER A 527 -0.80 16.21 10.15
CA SER A 527 0.55 16.18 10.75
C SER A 527 0.55 15.10 11.83
N GLN A 528 1.22 13.99 11.53
CA GLN A 528 1.68 13.02 12.52
C GLN A 528 2.65 13.72 13.50
N ASP A 529 2.40 13.52 14.80
CA ASP A 529 3.32 13.38 15.95
C ASP A 529 4.56 14.30 15.97
N GLU A 530 4.64 15.34 16.81
CA GLU A 530 4.98 15.27 18.25
C GLU A 530 6.32 14.55 18.53
N GLY A 531 7.42 15.27 18.36
CA GLY A 531 8.73 14.77 18.80
C GLY A 531 9.92 15.73 18.68
N ASP A 532 9.75 17.05 18.57
CA ASP A 532 10.87 17.89 18.15
C ASP A 532 10.95 19.30 18.77
N SER A 533 11.49 19.37 19.98
CA SER A 533 12.04 20.60 20.56
C SER A 533 13.36 20.39 21.31
N HIS A 534 13.96 19.19 21.22
CA HIS A 534 15.25 18.89 21.85
C HIS A 534 16.26 18.56 20.77
N ALA A 535 17.35 19.32 20.72
CA ALA A 535 18.49 18.98 19.90
C ALA A 535 19.04 17.61 20.31
N ARG A 536 19.23 16.72 19.34
CA ARG A 536 19.81 15.39 19.52
C ARG A 536 20.91 15.19 18.49
N GLU A 537 21.79 14.25 18.75
CA GLU A 537 22.78 13.82 17.78
C GLU A 537 22.14 12.89 16.75
N TYR A 538 22.15 13.31 15.49
CA TYR A 538 21.70 12.55 14.33
C TYR A 538 22.90 12.09 13.50
N VAL A 539 22.79 10.88 12.95
CA VAL A 539 23.72 10.32 11.98
C VAL A 539 23.05 10.30 10.63
N ILE A 540 23.74 10.80 9.62
CA ILE A 540 23.40 10.53 8.22
C ILE A 540 24.04 9.22 7.85
N TYR A 541 23.24 8.29 7.32
CA TYR A 541 23.72 6.98 6.94
C TYR A 541 23.18 6.58 5.57
N GLU A 542 23.94 5.70 4.93
CA GLU A 542 23.51 4.95 3.76
C GLU A 542 23.20 3.52 4.20
N THR A 543 22.07 2.97 3.72
CA THR A 543 21.79 1.54 3.90
C THR A 543 22.42 0.78 2.75
N ARG A 544 23.50 0.07 3.03
CA ARG A 544 24.05 -0.92 2.11
C ARG A 544 23.37 -2.24 2.38
N VAL A 545 22.56 -2.68 1.43
CA VAL A 545 21.96 -4.01 1.51
C VAL A 545 22.84 -4.91 0.67
N ASP A 546 23.46 -5.91 1.29
CA ASP A 546 24.22 -6.91 0.55
C ASP A 546 23.32 -7.71 -0.39
N PHE A 547 23.92 -8.45 -1.33
CA PHE A 547 23.19 -9.36 -2.22
C PHE A 547 22.36 -10.40 -1.45
N ARG A 548 22.78 -10.70 -0.21
CA ARG A 548 22.12 -11.61 0.76
C ARG A 548 21.00 -10.95 1.58
N GLN A 549 20.64 -9.69 1.32
CA GLN A 549 19.69 -8.89 2.11
C GLN A 549 20.09 -8.60 3.57
N GLN A 550 21.36 -8.77 3.93
CA GLN A 550 21.86 -8.20 5.17
C GLN A 550 21.96 -6.68 4.99
N GLU A 551 21.27 -5.94 5.84
CA GLU A 551 21.29 -4.48 5.85
C GLU A 551 22.45 -4.02 6.74
N GLU A 552 23.49 -3.50 6.13
CA GLU A 552 24.56 -2.77 6.79
C GLU A 552 24.26 -1.27 6.75
N LEU A 553 24.37 -0.62 7.89
CA LEU A 553 24.18 0.83 8.02
C LEU A 553 25.56 1.49 8.07
N VAL A 554 25.94 2.17 6.99
CA VAL A 554 27.23 2.87 6.90
C VAL A 554 27.02 4.35 7.21
N GLN A 555 27.71 4.87 8.22
CA GLN A 555 27.69 6.29 8.55
C GLN A 555 28.38 7.09 7.44
N VAL A 556 27.73 8.15 6.97
CA VAL A 556 28.24 9.05 5.93
C VAL A 556 28.43 10.43 6.55
N GLY A 557 29.69 10.82 6.77
CA GLY A 557 30.06 12.11 7.35
C GLY A 557 30.00 12.17 8.88
N SER A 558 30.04 13.38 9.43
CA SER A 558 30.02 13.66 10.88
C SER A 558 28.61 13.62 11.47
N THR A 559 28.51 13.41 12.78
CA THR A 559 27.27 13.54 13.54
C THR A 559 26.77 14.99 13.56
N LEU A 560 25.46 15.17 13.52
CA LEU A 560 24.79 16.48 13.52
C LEU A 560 23.99 16.65 14.81
N THR A 561 24.31 17.66 15.62
CA THR A 561 23.54 18.00 16.82
C THR A 561 22.51 19.08 16.47
N CYS A 562 21.27 18.66 16.18
CA CYS A 562 20.21 19.56 15.71
C CYS A 562 18.82 19.01 16.06
N THR A 563 17.78 19.78 15.74
CA THR A 563 16.40 19.28 15.79
C THR A 563 16.14 18.29 14.65
N TYR A 564 15.13 17.43 14.79
CA TYR A 564 14.75 16.48 13.75
C TYR A 564 14.37 17.17 12.43
N ASN A 565 13.68 18.32 12.48
CA ASN A 565 13.33 19.08 11.30
C ASN A 565 14.57 19.61 10.56
N GLU A 566 15.55 20.15 11.28
CA GLU A 566 16.82 20.60 10.70
C GLU A 566 17.61 19.42 10.11
N ALA A 567 17.69 18.29 10.84
CA ALA A 567 18.30 17.06 10.33
C ALA A 567 17.60 16.56 9.05
N ARG A 568 16.26 16.61 9.02
CA ARG A 568 15.45 16.17 7.88
C ARG A 568 15.66 17.07 6.68
N ASP A 569 15.66 18.38 6.87
CA ASP A 569 15.81 19.35 5.79
C ASP A 569 17.25 19.29 5.22
N HIS A 570 18.27 19.09 6.06
CA HIS A 570 19.64 18.82 5.63
C HIS A 570 19.75 17.50 4.83
N CYS A 571 19.07 16.44 5.28
CA CYS A 571 18.99 15.17 4.56
C CYS A 571 18.26 15.31 3.20
N GLN A 572 17.22 16.15 3.13
CA GLN A 572 16.54 16.43 1.87
C GLN A 572 17.45 17.15 0.87
N GLN A 573 18.23 18.14 1.33
CA GLN A 573 19.20 18.85 0.50
C GLN A 573 20.28 17.90 -0.06
N LEU A 574 20.83 17.02 0.79
CA LEU A 574 21.82 16.03 0.36
C LEU A 574 21.27 14.99 -0.64
N ASN A 575 19.95 14.80 -0.66
CA ASN A 575 19.26 13.89 -1.57
C ASN A 575 18.77 14.54 -2.87
N VAL A 576 18.94 15.86 -3.04
CA VAL A 576 18.67 16.54 -4.31
C VAL A 576 19.61 15.96 -5.38
N GLY A 577 19.05 15.49 -6.50
CA GLY A 577 19.80 14.83 -7.57
C GLY A 577 20.15 13.35 -7.33
N ARG A 578 19.95 12.80 -6.13
CA ARG A 578 20.21 11.37 -5.85
C ARG A 578 19.06 10.46 -6.28
N LYS A 579 19.39 9.34 -6.93
CA LYS A 579 18.42 8.29 -7.30
C LYS A 579 17.87 7.61 -6.04
N ARG A 580 16.61 7.12 -6.06
CA ARG A 580 15.91 6.54 -4.88
C ARG A 580 16.71 5.49 -4.07
N GLY A 581 17.63 4.76 -4.69
CA GLY A 581 18.47 3.74 -4.03
C GLY A 581 19.81 4.26 -3.48
N GLN A 582 20.20 5.48 -3.82
CA GLN A 582 21.43 6.16 -3.35
C GLN A 582 21.09 7.25 -2.32
N ARG A 583 19.84 7.26 -1.83
CA ARG A 583 19.37 8.28 -0.91
C ARG A 583 19.91 8.01 0.48
N LEU A 584 20.46 9.05 1.08
CA LEU A 584 20.86 9.04 2.47
C LEU A 584 19.63 9.14 3.36
N ALA A 585 19.71 8.51 4.52
CA ALA A 585 18.70 8.57 5.56
C ALA A 585 19.29 9.19 6.83
N ILE A 586 18.42 9.64 7.73
CA ILE A 586 18.81 10.19 9.04
C ILE A 586 18.19 9.38 10.17
N MET A 587 18.95 9.21 11.25
CA MET A 587 18.47 8.56 12.48
C MET A 587 19.27 9.05 13.69
N PRO A 588 18.70 9.08 14.90
CA PRO A 588 19.47 9.42 16.11
C PRO A 588 20.66 8.47 16.32
N LEU A 589 21.80 9.00 16.79
CA LEU A 589 23.04 8.24 17.03
C LEU A 589 22.83 7.02 17.95
N THR A 590 21.98 7.17 18.97
CA THR A 590 21.60 6.09 19.89
C THR A 590 20.87 4.94 19.20
N SER A 591 20.08 5.23 18.16
CA SER A 591 19.36 4.22 17.38
C SER A 591 20.26 3.60 16.31
N PHE A 592 21.17 4.38 15.73
CA PHE A 592 22.17 3.92 14.78
C PHE A 592 23.12 2.89 15.43
N THR A 593 23.73 3.25 16.56
CA THR A 593 24.62 2.36 17.34
C THR A 593 23.93 1.06 17.77
N LYS A 594 22.66 1.11 18.17
CA LYS A 594 21.87 -0.07 18.53
C LYS A 594 21.61 -1.00 17.33
N ARG A 595 21.44 -0.45 16.13
CA ARG A 595 21.24 -1.26 14.90
C ARG A 595 22.55 -1.87 14.40
N CYS A 596 23.67 -1.15 14.47
CA CYS A 596 24.99 -1.70 14.12
C CYS A 596 25.40 -2.88 15.03
N ARG A 597 25.12 -2.82 16.34
CA ARG A 597 25.39 -3.95 17.26
C ARG A 597 24.58 -5.20 16.95
N ARG A 598 23.36 -5.05 16.39
CA ARG A 598 22.53 -6.19 15.99
C ARG A 598 22.99 -6.86 14.69
N SER A 599 23.77 -6.17 13.85
CA SER A 599 24.29 -6.76 12.63
C SER A 599 25.60 -7.52 12.84
N THR A 600 26.32 -7.31 13.96
CA THR A 600 27.57 -8.02 14.28
C THR A 600 27.38 -9.31 15.07
N ASP A 601 26.24 -9.48 15.76
CA ASP A 601 25.95 -10.64 16.63
C ASP A 601 25.03 -11.70 15.95
N GLY A 602 24.90 -11.68 14.62
CA GLY A 602 23.93 -12.49 13.86
C GLY A 602 24.53 -13.44 12.84
#